data_AF-A0A0L0FBW7-F1
#
_entry.id   AF-A0A0L0FBW7-F1
#
_cell.length_a   1.000
_cell.length_b   1.000
_cell.length_c   1.000
_cell.angle_alpha   90.00
_cell.angle_beta   90.00
_cell.angle_gamma   90.00
#
_symmetry.space_group_name_H-M   'P 1'
#
loop_
_entity.id
_entity.type
_entity.pdbx_description
1 polymer ?
#
loop_
_entity_poly.entity_id
_entity_poly.type
_entity_poly.pdbx_seq_one_letter_code
_entity_poly.pdbx_strand_id
1 'polypeptide(L)'
;MVTANATPVHNTMPSKVIVHPLVLLSVVDHYHRVAMDTKKRVVGVLLGSKQGNELDISNSFAIPFEEDEKQPSVWYLDHNYLENMAGMFRKVNAKEKVIGWYHTGPRIRQNDIDIHNIIRRFCPNPCLVIIDAQPRQLGLPSDAYFVVQDLHEDGTPTSMTFEHVASAIGAEEAEEI
;
A
#
# COMPACT_ATOMS: atom_id res chain seq x y z
N MET A 1 5.17 23.06 39.39
CA MET A 1 4.47 22.02 38.63
C MET A 1 4.59 22.37 37.16
N VAL A 2 5.50 21.70 36.44
CA VAL A 2 5.71 21.88 35.00
C VAL A 2 4.74 20.94 34.30
N THR A 3 3.73 21.47 33.63
CA THR A 3 2.85 20.69 32.77
C THR A 3 3.61 20.32 31.51
N ALA A 4 3.91 19.04 31.35
CA ALA A 4 4.42 18.48 30.11
C ALA A 4 3.33 18.60 29.02
N ASN A 5 3.54 19.48 28.05
CA ASN A 5 2.76 19.45 26.81
C ASN A 5 3.14 18.17 26.07
N ALA A 6 2.24 17.19 26.08
CA ALA A 6 2.30 16.08 25.14
C ALA A 6 2.04 16.66 23.73
N THR A 7 3.10 16.80 22.93
CA THR A 7 2.95 17.01 21.49
C THR A 7 2.17 15.84 20.91
N PRO A 8 1.06 16.05 20.18
CA PRO A 8 0.44 14.97 19.44
C PRO A 8 1.48 14.47 18.45
N VAL A 9 1.77 13.17 18.47
CA VAL A 9 2.64 12.53 17.50
C VAL A 9 1.87 12.53 16.18
N HIS A 10 1.85 13.67 15.48
CA HIS A 10 1.50 13.69 14.07
C HIS A 10 2.58 12.89 13.37
N ASN A 11 2.27 11.63 13.11
CA ASN A 11 3.06 10.79 12.25
C ASN A 11 3.11 11.48 10.88
N THR A 12 4.23 12.16 10.59
CA THR A 12 4.32 13.02 9.40
C THR A 12 4.22 12.14 8.16
N MET A 13 3.12 12.31 7.42
CA MET A 13 2.94 11.68 6.12
C MET A 13 4.10 12.10 5.20
N PRO A 14 4.68 11.17 4.42
CA PRO A 14 5.65 11.53 3.40
C PRO A 14 5.07 12.60 2.47
N SER A 15 5.89 13.54 2.00
CA SER A 15 5.45 14.51 0.99
C SER A 15 5.30 13.88 -0.39
N LYS A 16 5.95 12.73 -0.61
CA LYS A 16 6.03 12.07 -1.91
C LYS A 16 6.25 10.58 -1.76
N VAL A 17 5.67 9.81 -2.68
CA VAL A 17 5.85 8.37 -2.84
C VAL A 17 6.49 8.10 -4.20
N ILE A 18 7.62 7.42 -4.21
CA ILE A 18 8.36 7.01 -5.42
C ILE A 18 8.07 5.54 -5.67
N VAL A 19 7.56 5.20 -6.84
CA VAL A 19 7.29 3.82 -7.26
C VAL A 19 8.28 3.43 -8.35
N HIS A 20 9.06 2.37 -8.11
CA HIS A 20 10.01 1.88 -9.11
C HIS A 20 9.32 1.15 -10.26
N PRO A 21 9.83 1.24 -11.50
CA PRO A 21 9.32 0.51 -12.65
C PRO A 21 9.21 -1.01 -12.42
N LEU A 22 10.15 -1.60 -11.68
CA LEU A 22 10.10 -3.02 -11.32
C LEU A 22 8.82 -3.40 -10.58
N VAL A 23 8.33 -2.53 -9.69
CA VAL A 23 7.10 -2.73 -8.92
C VAL A 23 5.90 -2.71 -9.85
N LEU A 24 5.83 -1.72 -10.75
CA LEU A 24 4.74 -1.62 -11.72
C LEU A 24 4.67 -2.88 -12.59
N LEU A 25 5.82 -3.34 -13.11
CA LEU A 25 5.90 -4.57 -13.90
C LEU A 25 5.47 -5.80 -13.08
N SER A 26 5.92 -5.91 -11.83
CA SER A 26 5.56 -7.02 -10.94
C SER A 26 4.05 -7.06 -10.66
N VAL A 27 3.42 -5.91 -10.47
CA VAL A 27 1.96 -5.83 -10.23
C VAL A 27 1.18 -6.17 -11.49
N VAL A 28 1.64 -5.71 -12.66
CA VAL A 28 1.02 -6.03 -13.94
C VAL A 28 1.13 -7.53 -14.25
N ASP A 29 2.28 -8.17 -14.03
CA ASP A 29 2.43 -9.63 -14.18
C ASP A 29 1.51 -10.38 -13.21
N HIS A 30 1.46 -9.95 -11.94
CA HIS A 30 0.56 -10.55 -10.96
C HIS A 30 -0.91 -10.45 -11.39
N TYR A 31 -1.35 -9.29 -11.87
CA TYR A 31 -2.70 -9.11 -12.41
C TYR A 31 -2.96 -10.06 -13.59
N HIS A 32 -2.03 -10.16 -14.54
CA HIS A 32 -2.20 -11.00 -15.72
C HIS A 32 -2.33 -12.50 -15.38
N ARG A 33 -1.62 -12.97 -14.35
CA ARG A 33 -1.66 -14.37 -13.92
C ARG A 33 -2.95 -14.76 -13.20
N VAL A 34 -3.58 -13.82 -12.49
CA VAL A 34 -4.65 -14.14 -11.52
C VAL A 34 -6.00 -13.57 -11.92
N ALA A 35 -6.01 -12.34 -12.45
CA ALA A 35 -7.22 -11.55 -12.62
C ALA A 35 -7.51 -11.12 -14.06
N MET A 36 -6.63 -11.44 -15.02
CA MET A 36 -6.87 -11.18 -16.45
C MET A 36 -8.21 -11.78 -16.88
N ASP A 37 -8.97 -11.01 -17.65
CA ASP A 37 -10.30 -11.39 -18.13
C ASP A 37 -11.35 -11.67 -17.04
N THR A 38 -11.06 -11.28 -15.80
CA THR A 38 -12.01 -11.32 -14.67
C THR A 38 -12.37 -9.91 -14.20
N LYS A 39 -13.30 -9.80 -13.25
CA LYS A 39 -13.60 -8.54 -12.53
C LYS A 39 -12.86 -8.42 -11.19
N LYS A 40 -11.98 -9.37 -10.90
CA LYS A 40 -11.22 -9.43 -9.65
C LYS A 40 -10.10 -8.40 -9.66
N ARG A 41 -9.68 -8.02 -8.46
CA ARG A 41 -8.44 -7.28 -8.22
C ARG A 41 -7.44 -8.19 -7.53
N VAL A 42 -6.17 -7.84 -7.67
CA VAL A 42 -5.09 -8.48 -6.91
C VAL A 42 -4.61 -7.56 -5.80
N VAL A 43 -4.12 -8.14 -4.70
CA VAL A 43 -3.55 -7.43 -3.56
C VAL A 43 -2.14 -7.97 -3.31
N GLY A 44 -1.22 -7.10 -2.92
CA GLY A 44 0.10 -7.51 -2.50
C GLY A 44 0.79 -6.51 -1.58
N VAL A 45 1.99 -6.85 -1.13
CA VAL A 45 2.78 -6.03 -0.21
C VAL A 45 3.79 -5.20 -0.98
N LEU A 46 4.02 -3.98 -0.49
CA LEU A 46 5.06 -3.09 -0.98
C LEU A 46 6.25 -3.09 -0.03
N LEU A 47 7.43 -3.26 -0.61
CA LEU A 47 8.71 -3.26 0.05
C LEU A 47 9.53 -2.05 -0.40
N GLY A 48 10.32 -1.53 0.52
CA GLY A 48 11.21 -0.42 0.23
C GLY A 48 11.70 0.27 1.49
N SER A 49 11.97 1.57 1.40
CA SER A 49 12.55 2.34 2.50
C SER A 49 12.04 3.78 2.53
N LYS A 50 12.12 4.43 3.70
CA LYS A 50 11.82 5.86 3.83
C LYS A 50 13.13 6.64 3.81
N GLN A 51 13.26 7.58 2.87
CA GLN A 51 14.43 8.45 2.74
C GLN A 51 14.00 9.90 3.00
N GLY A 52 14.32 10.42 4.19
CA GLY A 52 13.86 11.75 4.60
C GLY A 52 12.34 11.84 4.62
N ASN A 53 11.78 12.67 3.73
CA ASN A 53 10.32 12.86 3.60
C ASN A 53 9.71 12.14 2.39
N GLU A 54 10.49 11.31 1.70
CA GLU A 54 10.03 10.50 0.57
C GLU A 54 9.94 9.02 0.98
N LEU A 55 8.92 8.35 0.46
CA LEU A 55 8.78 6.91 0.58
C LEU A 55 9.17 6.25 -0.73
N ASP A 56 10.21 5.44 -0.71
CA ASP A 56 10.80 4.80 -1.87
C ASP A 56 10.36 3.33 -1.92
N ILE A 57 9.62 2.97 -2.97
CA ILE A 57 9.05 1.64 -3.17
C ILE A 57 9.83 0.95 -4.30
N SER A 58 10.76 0.09 -3.90
CA SER A 58 11.69 -0.60 -4.79
C SER A 58 11.20 -1.99 -5.21
N ASN A 59 10.37 -2.64 -4.38
CA ASN A 59 10.04 -4.05 -4.58
C ASN A 59 8.63 -4.38 -4.09
N SER A 60 8.08 -5.52 -4.51
CA SER A 60 6.74 -5.96 -4.12
C SER A 60 6.59 -7.48 -4.18
N PHE A 61 5.58 -8.01 -3.50
CA PHE A 61 5.18 -9.41 -3.68
C PHE A 61 3.66 -9.58 -3.59
N ALA A 62 3.16 -10.56 -4.35
CA ALA A 62 1.75 -10.96 -4.38
C ALA A 62 1.31 -11.64 -3.08
N ILE A 63 0.08 -11.40 -2.62
CA ILE A 63 -0.54 -12.17 -1.54
C ILE A 63 -1.75 -12.93 -2.10
N PRO A 64 -1.97 -14.21 -1.73
CA PRO A 64 -3.22 -14.89 -2.01
C PRO A 64 -4.41 -14.11 -1.43
N PHE A 65 -5.26 -13.61 -2.33
CA PHE A 65 -6.38 -12.72 -2.01
C PHE A 65 -7.58 -13.02 -2.89
N GLU A 66 -8.76 -13.03 -2.30
CA GLU A 66 -10.03 -13.29 -3.00
C GLU A 66 -11.14 -12.40 -2.43
N GLU A 67 -12.03 -11.91 -3.30
CA GLU A 67 -13.26 -11.20 -2.94
C GLU A 67 -14.45 -11.89 -3.63
N ASP A 68 -15.54 -12.09 -2.89
CA ASP A 68 -16.76 -12.64 -3.49
C ASP A 68 -17.44 -11.58 -4.35
N GLU A 69 -17.65 -11.89 -5.64
CA GLU A 69 -18.25 -10.95 -6.59
C GLU A 69 -19.73 -10.62 -6.28
N LYS A 70 -20.44 -11.51 -5.59
CA LYS A 70 -21.86 -11.34 -5.24
C LYS A 70 -22.03 -10.72 -3.86
N GLN A 71 -21.08 -10.95 -2.96
CA GLN A 71 -21.07 -10.42 -1.59
C GLN A 71 -19.72 -9.75 -1.31
N PRO A 72 -19.53 -8.49 -1.72
CA PRO A 72 -18.23 -7.81 -1.61
C PRO A 72 -17.67 -7.72 -0.19
N SER A 73 -18.51 -7.81 0.85
CA SER A 73 -18.07 -7.86 2.25
C SER A 73 -17.36 -9.16 2.64
N VAL A 74 -17.47 -10.21 1.83
CA VAL A 74 -16.81 -11.49 2.03
C VAL A 74 -15.52 -11.51 1.22
N TRP A 75 -14.40 -11.51 1.93
CA TRP A 75 -13.07 -11.52 1.33
C TRP A 75 -12.11 -12.37 2.16
N TYR A 76 -11.02 -12.79 1.53
CA TYR A 76 -9.98 -13.62 2.11
C TYR A 76 -8.60 -13.02 1.78
N LEU A 77 -7.71 -13.05 2.77
CA LEU A 77 -6.29 -12.67 2.63
C LEU A 77 -5.45 -13.62 3.49
N ASP A 78 -4.45 -14.25 2.88
CA ASP A 78 -3.55 -15.15 3.61
C ASP A 78 -2.48 -14.37 4.41
N HIS A 79 -2.79 -14.07 5.67
CA HIS A 79 -1.88 -13.37 6.58
C HIS A 79 -0.66 -14.22 6.98
N ASN A 80 -0.76 -15.55 6.97
CA ASN A 80 0.36 -16.44 7.27
C ASN A 80 1.37 -16.43 6.12
N TYR A 81 0.89 -16.42 4.88
CA TYR A 81 1.75 -16.24 3.71
C TYR A 81 2.49 -14.90 3.78
N LEU A 82 1.77 -13.82 4.09
CA LEU A 82 2.34 -12.48 4.26
C LEU A 82 3.48 -12.49 5.29
N GLU A 83 3.23 -13.00 6.50
CA GLU A 83 4.23 -13.01 7.58
C GLU A 83 5.49 -13.79 7.20
N ASN A 84 5.31 -14.98 6.62
CA ASN A 84 6.43 -15.81 6.16
C ASN A 84 7.24 -15.12 5.06
N MET A 85 6.55 -14.54 4.07
CA MET A 85 7.19 -13.89 2.93
C MET A 85 7.92 -12.61 3.35
N ALA A 86 7.31 -11.78 4.19
CA ALA A 86 7.96 -10.62 4.78
C ALA A 86 9.21 -11.01 5.58
N GLY A 87 9.14 -12.13 6.32
CA GLY A 87 10.29 -12.70 7.03
C GLY A 87 11.42 -13.17 6.10
N MET A 88 11.10 -13.72 4.93
CA MET A 88 12.08 -14.14 3.92
C MET A 88 12.77 -12.94 3.26
N PHE A 89 12.02 -11.94 2.80
CA PHE A 89 12.60 -10.73 2.21
C PHE A 89 13.52 -10.01 3.19
N ARG A 90 13.13 -9.91 4.46
CA ARG A 90 13.97 -9.31 5.50
C ARG A 90 15.31 -10.03 5.70
N LYS A 91 15.36 -11.35 5.50
CA LYS A 91 16.60 -12.14 5.58
C LYS A 91 17.52 -11.93 4.37
N VAL A 92 16.94 -11.68 3.20
CA VAL A 92 17.68 -11.42 1.96
C VAL A 92 18.24 -10.00 1.93
N ASN A 93 17.40 -9.01 2.26
CA ASN A 93 17.79 -7.61 2.29
C ASN A 93 17.17 -6.90 3.50
N ALA A 94 17.99 -6.62 4.51
CA ALA A 94 17.54 -5.96 5.74
C ALA A 94 17.18 -4.47 5.57
N LYS A 95 17.58 -3.85 4.44
CA LYS A 95 17.23 -2.46 4.13
C LYS A 95 15.79 -2.33 3.64
N GLU A 96 15.29 -3.34 2.94
CA GLU A 96 13.90 -3.38 2.47
C GLU A 96 12.96 -3.83 3.59
N LYS A 97 11.96 -3.00 3.86
CA LYS A 97 10.93 -3.25 4.87
C LYS A 97 9.55 -3.21 4.24
N VAL A 98 8.58 -3.82 4.89
CA VAL A 98 7.17 -3.61 4.57
C VAL A 98 6.84 -2.13 4.83
N ILE A 99 6.50 -1.42 3.77
CA ILE A 99 6.17 0.02 3.81
C ILE A 99 4.73 0.31 3.40
N GLY A 100 4.04 -0.70 2.88
CA GLY A 100 2.70 -0.52 2.35
C GLY A 100 2.16 -1.77 1.70
N TRP A 101 1.11 -1.57 0.94
CA TRP A 101 0.45 -2.59 0.15
C TRP A 101 -0.11 -1.95 -1.12
N TYR A 102 -0.32 -2.79 -2.13
CA TYR A 102 -0.96 -2.37 -3.36
C TYR A 102 -2.22 -3.16 -3.59
N HIS A 103 -3.11 -2.60 -4.38
CA HIS A 103 -4.07 -3.39 -5.12
C HIS A 103 -4.21 -2.85 -6.53
N THR A 104 -4.66 -3.70 -7.45
CA THR A 104 -5.06 -3.23 -8.78
C THR A 104 -6.44 -2.61 -8.69
N GLY A 105 -6.59 -1.41 -9.25
CA GLY A 105 -7.76 -0.55 -9.09
C GLY A 105 -9.06 -1.11 -9.72
N PRO A 106 -10.03 -0.24 -10.05
CA PRO A 106 -9.78 1.15 -10.44
C PRO A 106 -9.85 2.18 -9.31
N ARG A 107 -10.44 1.85 -8.15
CA ARG A 107 -10.69 2.80 -7.04
C ARG A 107 -10.64 2.11 -5.68
N ILE A 108 -10.53 2.93 -4.63
CA ILE A 108 -10.69 2.50 -3.23
C ILE A 108 -12.04 1.78 -3.06
N ARG A 109 -12.04 0.65 -2.35
CA ARG A 109 -13.20 -0.18 -2.00
C ARG A 109 -13.42 -0.20 -0.48
N GLN A 110 -14.61 -0.61 -0.07
CA GLN A 110 -15.01 -0.67 1.33
C GLN A 110 -14.09 -1.56 2.20
N ASN A 111 -13.60 -2.67 1.65
CA ASN A 111 -12.73 -3.61 2.36
C ASN A 111 -11.31 -3.07 2.60
N ASP A 112 -10.94 -1.96 1.97
CA ASP A 112 -9.54 -1.49 1.99
C ASP A 112 -9.11 -1.04 3.37
N ILE A 113 -10.03 -0.52 4.19
CA ILE A 113 -9.75 -0.19 5.59
C ILE A 113 -9.44 -1.45 6.40
N ASP A 114 -10.19 -2.52 6.18
CA ASP A 114 -9.98 -3.78 6.92
C ASP A 114 -8.67 -4.45 6.48
N ILE A 115 -8.40 -4.49 5.17
CA ILE A 115 -7.12 -4.96 4.62
C ILE A 115 -5.97 -4.13 5.19
N HIS A 116 -6.08 -2.80 5.15
CA HIS A 116 -5.07 -1.89 5.69
C HIS A 116 -4.80 -2.18 7.17
N ASN A 117 -5.82 -2.42 7.99
CA ASN A 117 -5.67 -2.75 9.41
C ASN A 117 -4.92 -4.06 9.66
N ILE A 118 -4.99 -5.04 8.75
CA ILE A 118 -4.14 -6.24 8.80
C ILE A 118 -2.68 -5.85 8.54
N ILE A 119 -2.42 -5.08 7.49
CA ILE A 119 -1.06 -4.66 7.11
C ILE A 119 -0.42 -3.76 8.18
N ARG A 120 -1.21 -3.01 8.97
CA ARG A 120 -0.71 -2.18 10.08
C ARG A 120 0.09 -2.95 11.13
N ARG A 121 -0.11 -4.26 11.24
CA ARG A 121 0.68 -5.14 12.12
C ARG A 121 2.15 -5.28 11.68
N PHE A 122 2.41 -5.06 10.39
CA PHE A 122 3.74 -5.15 9.78
C PHE A 122 4.37 -3.78 9.54
N CYS A 123 3.54 -2.77 9.28
CA CYS A 123 3.97 -1.39 9.05
C CYS A 123 2.99 -0.41 9.73
N PRO A 124 3.38 0.34 10.78
CA PRO A 124 2.44 1.17 11.55
C PRO A 124 1.67 2.21 10.73
N ASN A 125 2.29 2.72 9.65
CA ASN A 125 1.71 3.68 8.71
C ASN A 125 1.94 3.20 7.26
N PRO A 126 1.19 2.19 6.82
CA PRO A 126 1.36 1.64 5.49
C PRO A 126 0.84 2.58 4.42
N CYS A 127 1.59 2.75 3.34
CA CYS A 127 1.11 3.39 2.12
C CYS A 127 0.20 2.41 1.35
N LEU A 128 -0.97 2.84 0.92
CA LEU A 128 -1.73 2.16 -0.12
C LEU A 128 -1.30 2.73 -1.48
N VAL A 129 -0.93 1.89 -2.43
CA VAL A 129 -0.76 2.31 -3.83
C VAL A 129 -1.76 1.56 -4.72
N ILE A 130 -2.62 2.31 -5.41
CA ILE A 130 -3.52 1.77 -6.42
C ILE A 130 -2.79 1.83 -7.75
N ILE A 131 -2.55 0.67 -8.34
CA ILE A 131 -1.85 0.56 -9.63
C ILE A 131 -2.86 0.17 -10.71
N ASP A 132 -2.91 0.94 -11.80
CA ASP A 132 -3.71 0.60 -12.97
C ASP A 132 -2.97 -0.43 -13.83
N ALA A 133 -3.44 -1.68 -13.80
CA ALA A 133 -2.89 -2.76 -14.60
C ALA A 133 -3.33 -2.70 -16.08
N GLN A 134 -4.31 -1.85 -16.42
CA GLN A 134 -4.81 -1.66 -17.78
C GLN A 134 -4.94 -0.16 -18.08
N PRO A 135 -3.81 0.60 -18.15
CA PRO A 135 -3.84 2.05 -18.28
C PRO A 135 -4.54 2.47 -19.57
N ARG A 136 -5.68 3.15 -19.44
CA ARG A 136 -6.46 3.68 -20.57
C ARG A 136 -6.18 5.15 -20.87
N GLN A 137 -5.52 5.85 -19.95
CA GLN A 137 -5.25 7.29 -20.02
C GLN A 137 -3.75 7.54 -19.98
N LEU A 138 -3.29 8.60 -20.65
CA LEU A 138 -1.92 9.10 -20.48
C LEU A 138 -1.80 9.72 -19.08
N GLY A 139 -0.85 9.22 -18.28
CA GLY A 139 -0.59 9.68 -16.93
C GLY A 139 0.27 8.69 -16.15
N LEU A 140 0.49 8.97 -14.87
CA LEU A 140 1.11 8.00 -13.96
C LEU A 140 0.10 6.85 -13.72
N PRO A 141 0.50 5.58 -13.86
CA PRO A 141 -0.40 4.44 -13.66
C PRO A 141 -0.57 4.09 -12.16
N SER A 142 -0.32 5.04 -11.25
CA SER A 142 -0.29 4.78 -9.81
C SER A 142 -0.72 5.98 -8.97
N ASP A 143 -1.66 5.77 -8.06
CA ASP A 143 -2.09 6.73 -7.04
C ASP A 143 -1.72 6.24 -5.65
N ALA A 144 -1.19 7.13 -4.80
CA ALA A 144 -0.74 6.78 -3.44
C ALA A 144 -1.61 7.42 -2.36
N TYR A 145 -1.88 6.68 -1.29
CA TYR A 145 -2.75 7.09 -0.20
C TYR A 145 -2.21 6.67 1.17
N PHE A 146 -2.49 7.47 2.19
CA PHE A 146 -2.29 7.14 3.60
C PHE A 146 -3.60 7.24 4.36
N VAL A 147 -3.73 6.46 5.44
CA VAL A 147 -4.91 6.56 6.30
C VAL A 147 -4.73 7.70 7.29
N VAL A 148 -5.68 8.62 7.30
CA VAL A 148 -5.83 9.63 8.35
C VAL A 148 -7.00 9.29 9.25
N GLN A 149 -6.85 9.61 10.54
CA GLN A 149 -7.88 9.41 11.55
C GLN A 149 -8.44 10.75 11.96
N ASP A 150 -9.71 10.97 11.64
CA ASP A 150 -10.42 12.19 12.03
C ASP A 150 -11.10 11.95 13.37
N LEU A 151 -10.64 12.67 14.39
CA LEU A 151 -11.38 12.79 15.65
C LEU A 151 -12.46 13.84 15.47
N HIS A 152 -13.71 13.40 15.47
CA HIS A 152 -14.84 14.31 15.49
C HIS A 152 -15.01 14.92 16.88
N GLU A 153 -15.10 16.24 16.96
CA GLU A 153 -15.29 16.99 18.22
C GLU A 153 -16.67 16.75 18.86
N ASP A 154 -17.62 16.22 18.10
CA ASP A 154 -18.99 15.93 18.51
C ASP A 154 -19.16 14.60 19.28
N GLY A 155 -18.06 13.88 19.50
CA GLY A 155 -18.06 12.59 20.21
C GLY A 155 -18.49 11.39 19.35
N THR A 156 -18.66 11.57 18.03
CA THR A 156 -18.88 10.44 17.12
C THR A 156 -17.62 9.58 16.96
N PRO A 157 -17.76 8.28 16.58
CA PRO A 157 -16.62 7.41 16.41
C PRO A 157 -15.60 7.98 15.42
N THR A 158 -14.31 7.78 15.72
CA THR A 158 -13.20 8.17 14.84
C THR A 158 -13.37 7.50 13.48
N SER A 159 -13.37 8.28 12.40
CA SER A 159 -13.37 7.75 11.03
C SER A 159 -11.95 7.61 10.50
N MET A 160 -11.70 6.53 9.74
CA MET A 160 -10.49 6.36 8.95
C MET A 160 -10.80 6.67 7.49
N THR A 161 -10.05 7.59 6.90
CA THR A 161 -10.17 7.95 5.48
C THR A 161 -8.81 7.86 4.81
N PHE A 162 -8.82 7.61 3.49
CA PHE A 162 -7.60 7.60 2.69
C PHE A 162 -7.35 8.99 2.10
N GLU A 163 -6.24 9.60 2.48
CA GLU A 163 -5.79 10.88 1.95
C GLU A 163 -4.75 10.64 0.85
N HIS A 164 -4.92 11.30 -0.29
CA HIS A 164 -4.03 11.18 -1.43
C HIS A 164 -2.70 11.89 -1.18
N VAL A 165 -1.59 11.26 -1.57
CA VAL A 165 -0.24 11.83 -1.51
C VAL A 165 0.38 11.77 -2.90
N ALA A 166 1.19 12.79 -3.23
CA ALA A 166 1.86 12.87 -4.53
C ALA A 166 2.71 11.62 -4.81
N SER A 167 2.46 10.96 -5.94
CA SER A 167 3.23 9.83 -6.45
C SER A 167 4.12 10.27 -7.62
N ALA A 168 5.24 9.56 -7.82
CA ALA A 168 6.07 9.67 -9.01
C ALA A 168 6.74 8.32 -9.32
N ILE A 169 7.22 8.18 -10.55
CA ILE A 169 8.10 7.06 -10.92
C ILE A 169 9.55 7.53 -10.77
N GLY A 170 10.36 6.71 -10.12
CA GLY A 170 11.81 6.90 -9.97
C GLY A 170 12.52 5.55 -10.09
N ALA A 171 13.79 5.55 -10.42
CA ALA A 171 14.56 4.33 -10.66
C ALA A 171 15.97 4.48 -10.05
N GLU A 172 16.57 3.37 -9.64
CA GLU A 172 18.00 3.31 -9.37
C GLU A 172 18.78 3.10 -10.69
N GLU A 173 20.08 3.43 -10.73
CA GLU A 173 20.92 3.27 -11.93
C GLU A 173 20.86 1.85 -12.53
N ALA A 174 20.67 0.83 -11.70
CA ALA A 174 20.55 -0.55 -12.14
C ALA A 174 19.24 -0.85 -12.91
N GLU A 175 18.22 0.01 -12.79
CA GLU A 175 16.94 -0.09 -13.48
C GLU A 175 16.87 0.80 -14.74
N GLU A 176 17.81 1.73 -14.96
CA GLU A 176 17.82 2.68 -16.08
C GLU A 176 18.50 2.18 -17.38
N ILE A 177 18.91 0.90 -17.42
CA ILE A 177 19.69 0.29 -18.52
C ILE A 177 18.85 -0.26 -19.68
#